data_AF-A0A8X6LY04-F1
#
_entry.id   AF-A0A8X6LY04-F1
#
_cell.length_a   1.000
_cell.length_b   1.000
_cell.length_c   1.000
_cell.angle_alpha   90.00
_cell.angle_beta   90.00
_cell.angle_gamma   90.00
#
_symmetry.space_group_name_H-M   'P 1'
#
loop_
_entity.id
_entity.type
_entity.pdbx_description
1 polymer ?
#
loop_
_entity_poly.entity_id
_entity_poly.type
_entity_poly.pdbx_seq_one_letter_code
_entity_poly.pdbx_strand_id
1 'polypeptide(L)'
;MDENDKMAVANSNEQKFEANKVSVKIPPFSEEKPEIWFFQVEAQFSIANINQEETKFNYLVAQLDPKFIENIWDIIQSDEKNKYSCAKSRLLSTFKESEEKSIKKLLTGISLGDMKPSQLLRKMKS
;
A
#
# COMPACT_ATOMS: atom_id res chain seq x y z
N MET A 1 -5.00 8.24 64.45
CA MET A 1 -3.54 8.44 64.37
C MET A 1 -2.93 7.15 64.89
N ASP A 2 -2.45 6.23 64.06
CA ASP A 2 -1.96 6.41 62.70
C ASP A 2 -2.17 5.14 61.86
N GLU A 3 -2.69 5.34 60.65
CA GLU A 3 -2.62 4.42 59.52
C GLU A 3 -1.15 4.24 59.14
N ASN A 4 -0.59 3.05 59.35
CA ASN A 4 0.76 2.76 58.88
C ASN A 4 0.71 2.25 57.43
N ASP A 5 0.93 3.27 56.61
CA ASP A 5 1.08 3.38 55.18
C ASP A 5 2.12 2.43 54.54
N LYS A 6 1.87 2.14 53.25
CA LYS A 6 2.80 1.66 52.18
C LYS A 6 3.22 0.18 52.13
N MET A 7 2.34 -0.64 51.56
CA MET A 7 2.77 -1.78 50.74
C MET A 7 3.33 -1.28 49.41
N ALA A 8 4.65 -1.41 49.26
CA ALA A 8 5.36 -1.28 48.01
C ALA A 8 5.11 -2.51 47.13
N VAL A 9 4.43 -2.35 45.99
CA VAL A 9 4.70 -3.18 44.79
C VAL A 9 4.35 -2.35 43.54
N ALA A 10 5.30 -1.54 43.07
CA ALA A 10 5.29 -1.06 41.70
C ALA A 10 5.67 -2.24 40.80
N ASN A 11 4.67 -2.92 40.25
CA ASN A 11 4.87 -4.04 39.33
C ASN A 11 5.06 -3.47 37.91
N SER A 12 6.26 -2.98 37.64
CA SER A 12 6.68 -2.52 36.32
C SER A 12 6.95 -3.71 35.40
N ASN A 13 5.89 -4.38 34.95
CA ASN A 13 5.97 -5.32 33.84
C ASN A 13 5.97 -4.54 32.52
N GLU A 14 7.05 -3.80 32.26
CA GLU A 14 7.38 -3.39 30.90
C GLU A 14 7.93 -4.62 30.17
N GLN A 15 7.01 -5.41 29.62
CA GLN A 15 7.37 -6.44 28.66
C GLN A 15 7.96 -5.76 27.42
N LYS A 16 9.29 -5.67 27.37
CA LYS A 16 10.01 -5.43 26.13
C LYS A 16 9.71 -6.59 25.18
N PHE A 17 8.78 -6.36 24.26
CA PHE A 17 8.60 -7.23 23.11
C PHE A 17 9.85 -7.12 22.24
N GLU A 18 10.83 -8.00 22.48
CA GLU A 18 11.90 -8.25 21.51
C GLU A 18 11.28 -8.98 20.32
N ALA A 19 10.70 -8.20 19.41
CA ALA A 19 10.35 -8.69 18.10
C ALA A 19 11.67 -9.06 17.41
N ASN A 20 11.86 -10.36 17.14
CA ASN A 20 12.84 -10.83 16.16
C ASN A 20 12.72 -9.91 14.93
N LYS A 21 13.79 -9.18 14.62
CA LYS A 21 13.81 -8.14 13.59
C LYS A 21 13.67 -8.81 12.22
N VAL A 22 12.45 -9.23 11.87
CA VAL A 22 12.11 -9.69 10.52
C VAL A 22 12.36 -8.49 9.62
N SER A 23 13.42 -8.56 8.82
CA SER A 23 13.72 -7.54 7.82
C SER A 23 12.56 -7.53 6.83
N VAL A 24 11.74 -6.49 6.87
CA VAL A 24 10.68 -6.27 5.89
C VAL A 24 11.35 -6.02 4.55
N LYS A 25 11.28 -7.00 3.64
CA LYS A 25 11.80 -6.87 2.28
C LYS A 25 10.65 -6.47 1.38
N ILE A 26 10.45 -5.16 1.25
CA ILE A 26 9.43 -4.62 0.35
C ILE A 26 10.01 -4.65 -1.08
N PRO A 27 9.33 -5.27 -2.06
CA PRO A 27 9.77 -5.22 -3.44
C PRO A 27 9.67 -3.79 -4.00
N PRO A 28 10.42 -3.46 -5.07
CA PRO A 28 10.26 -2.19 -5.77
C PRO A 28 8.81 -2.01 -6.22
N PHE A 29 8.32 -0.77 -6.20
CA PHE A 29 6.97 -0.46 -6.64
C PHE A 29 6.76 -0.84 -8.12
N SER A 30 5.63 -1.48 -8.43
CA SER A 30 5.27 -1.89 -9.80
C SER A 30 4.02 -1.15 -10.27
N GLU A 31 4.20 -0.31 -11.28
CA GLU A 31 3.13 0.46 -11.92
C GLU A 31 2.24 -0.37 -12.84
N GLU A 32 2.77 -1.47 -13.38
CA GLU A 32 2.03 -2.33 -14.31
C GLU A 32 0.90 -3.07 -13.59
N LYS A 33 1.16 -3.54 -12.35
CA LYS A 33 0.21 -4.32 -11.54
C LYS A 33 0.31 -3.93 -10.07
N PRO A 34 -0.11 -2.71 -9.70
CA PRO A 34 -0.02 -2.22 -8.32
C PRO A 34 -0.88 -3.05 -7.36
N GLU A 35 -1.98 -3.67 -7.81
CA GLU A 35 -2.79 -4.57 -7.00
C GLU A 35 -1.99 -5.77 -6.47
N ILE A 36 -1.20 -6.40 -7.35
CA ILE A 36 -0.34 -7.54 -6.97
C ILE A 36 0.76 -7.07 -6.02
N TRP A 37 1.35 -5.90 -6.31
CA TRP A 37 2.38 -5.33 -5.44
C TRP A 37 1.84 -5.06 -4.03
N PHE A 38 0.69 -4.38 -3.91
CA PHE A 38 0.07 -4.12 -2.61
C PHE A 38 -0.27 -5.41 -1.86
N PHE A 39 -0.74 -6.46 -2.55
CA PHE A 39 -0.97 -7.77 -1.94
C PHE A 39 0.30 -8.36 -1.33
N GLN A 40 1.44 -8.30 -2.05
CA GLN A 40 2.73 -8.77 -1.54
C GLN A 40 3.21 -7.95 -0.34
N VAL A 41 3.08 -6.63 -0.39
CA VAL A 41 3.48 -5.73 0.71
C VAL A 41 2.64 -5.99 1.97
N GLU A 42 1.34 -6.20 1.83
CA GLU A 42 0.46 -6.50 2.96
C GLU A 42 0.77 -7.86 3.61
N ALA A 43 1.12 -8.86 2.80
CA ALA A 43 1.61 -10.12 3.32
C ALA A 43 2.90 -9.93 4.13
N GLN A 44 3.83 -9.08 3.67
CA GLN A 44 5.06 -8.76 4.42
C GLN A 44 4.77 -8.03 5.73
N PHE A 45 3.84 -7.06 5.72
CA PHE A 45 3.41 -6.40 6.95
C PHE A 45 2.80 -7.38 7.95
N SER A 46 1.98 -8.33 7.47
CA SER A 46 1.41 -9.36 8.32
C SER A 46 2.47 -10.28 8.94
N ILE A 47 3.47 -10.72 8.15
CA ILE A 47 4.58 -11.56 8.62
C ILE A 47 5.43 -10.82 9.67
N ALA A 48 5.65 -9.51 9.48
CA ALA A 48 6.42 -8.68 10.40
C ALA A 48 5.58 -8.13 11.58
N ASN A 49 4.31 -8.52 11.69
CA ASN A 49 3.35 -8.03 12.68
C ASN A 49 3.22 -6.48 12.70
N ILE A 50 3.35 -5.86 11.54
CA ILE A 50 3.19 -4.41 11.35
C ILE A 50 1.71 -4.12 11.13
N ASN A 51 1.04 -3.67 12.18
CA ASN A 51 -0.39 -3.36 12.14
C ASN A 51 -0.67 -1.86 12.25
N GLN A 52 0.32 -1.05 12.64
CA GLN A 52 0.15 0.40 12.78
C GLN A 52 0.08 1.08 11.42
N GLU A 53 -0.97 1.88 11.20
CA GLU A 53 -1.22 2.59 9.95
C GLU A 53 -0.04 3.50 9.56
N GLU A 54 0.48 4.26 10.53
CA GLU A 54 1.61 5.17 10.33
C GLU A 54 2.86 4.42 9.89
N THR A 55 3.15 3.26 10.50
CA THR A 55 4.32 2.45 10.11
C THR A 55 4.15 1.95 8.67
N LYS A 56 2.97 1.43 8.30
CA LYS A 56 2.69 1.01 6.92
C LYS A 56 2.80 2.16 5.93
N PHE A 57 2.33 3.35 6.32
CA PHE A 57 2.41 4.55 5.50
C PHE A 57 3.86 4.99 5.27
N ASN A 58 4.70 4.98 6.30
CA ASN A 58 6.12 5.30 6.18
C ASN A 58 6.85 4.34 5.23
N TYR A 59 6.54 3.05 5.31
CA TYR A 59 7.06 2.06 4.35
C TYR A 59 6.58 2.30 2.93
N LEU A 60 5.32 2.69 2.76
CA LEU A 60 4.76 3.04 1.45
C LEU A 60 5.49 4.24 0.85
N VAL A 61 5.62 5.34 1.61
CA VAL A 61 6.31 6.56 1.15
C VAL A 61 7.78 6.30 0.81
N ALA A 62 8.47 5.45 1.59
CA ALA A 62 9.86 5.09 1.33
C ALA A 62 10.06 4.33 0.01
N GLN A 63 9.02 3.69 -0.51
CA GLN A 63 9.10 2.82 -1.69
C GLN A 63 8.50 3.43 -2.96
N LEU A 64 7.79 4.55 -2.84
CA LEU A 64 7.17 5.23 -3.97
C LEU A 64 8.13 6.24 -4.61
N ASP A 65 8.13 6.27 -5.94
CA ASP A 65 8.82 7.32 -6.69
C ASP A 65 8.17 8.70 -6.45
N PRO A 66 8.93 9.81 -6.58
CA PRO A 66 8.42 11.17 -6.37
C PRO A 66 7.13 11.49 -7.15
N LYS A 67 6.98 10.98 -8.38
CA LYS A 67 5.77 11.13 -9.20
C LYS A 67 4.49 10.58 -8.55
N PHE A 68 4.62 9.55 -7.71
CA PHE A 68 3.50 8.96 -6.97
C PHE A 68 3.28 9.65 -5.64
N ILE A 69 4.35 10.15 -5.03
CA ILE A 69 4.28 10.98 -3.83
C ILE A 69 3.46 12.25 -4.11
N GLU A 70 3.67 12.90 -5.25
CA GLU A 70 2.87 14.07 -5.66
C GLU A 70 1.36 13.75 -5.73
N ASN A 71 0.99 12.53 -6.16
CA ASN A 71 -0.42 12.13 -6.26
C ASN A 71 -1.11 11.95 -4.90
N ILE A 72 -0.35 11.67 -3.84
CA ILE A 72 -0.85 11.48 -2.47
C ILE A 72 -0.38 12.58 -1.52
N TRP A 73 0.13 13.70 -2.04
CA TRP A 73 0.72 14.78 -1.25
C TRP A 73 -0.29 15.38 -0.26
N ASP A 74 -1.54 15.51 -0.69
CA ASP A 74 -2.65 15.94 0.16
C ASP A 74 -2.89 14.98 1.35
N ILE A 75 -2.73 13.68 1.14
CA ILE A 75 -2.85 12.66 2.19
C ILE A 75 -1.65 12.71 3.15
N ILE A 76 -0.45 12.99 2.64
CA ILE A 76 0.76 13.18 3.46
C ILE A 76 0.56 14.36 4.42
N GLN A 77 0.04 15.49 3.92
CA GLN A 77 -0.20 16.70 4.69
C GLN A 77 -1.41 16.63 5.64
N SER A 78 -2.35 15.70 5.40
CA SER A 78 -3.50 15.47 6.28
C SER A 78 -3.07 14.94 7.66
N ASP A 79 -3.86 15.20 8.71
CA ASP A 79 -3.67 14.61 10.06
C ASP A 79 -4.56 13.37 10.27
N GLU A 80 -5.01 12.76 9.18
CA GLU A 80 -5.82 11.55 9.23
C GLU A 80 -5.05 10.36 9.82
N LYS A 81 -5.76 9.51 10.57
CA LYS A 81 -5.18 8.30 11.17
C LYS A 81 -5.10 7.12 10.19
N ASN A 82 -5.81 7.21 9.07
CA ASN A 82 -6.00 6.18 8.05
C ASN A 82 -5.23 6.48 6.75
N LYS A 83 -4.06 7.13 6.86
CA LYS A 83 -3.27 7.60 5.70
C LYS A 83 -2.89 6.48 4.74
N TYR A 84 -2.48 5.33 5.26
CA TYR A 84 -2.12 4.18 4.42
C TYR A 84 -3.32 3.70 3.61
N SER A 85 -4.48 3.51 4.25
CA SER A 85 -5.69 3.06 3.57
C SER A 85 -6.17 4.05 2.50
N CYS A 86 -6.13 5.35 2.80
CA CYS A 86 -6.44 6.41 1.84
C CYS A 86 -5.46 6.42 0.66
N ALA A 87 -4.16 6.39 0.92
CA ALA A 87 -3.12 6.41 -0.10
C ALA A 87 -3.18 5.16 -0.99
N LYS A 88 -3.34 3.96 -0.41
CA LYS A 88 -3.54 2.71 -1.14
C LYS A 88 -4.74 2.81 -2.09
N SER A 89 -5.89 3.25 -1.58
CA SER A 89 -7.13 3.34 -2.36
C SER A 89 -7.01 4.33 -3.53
N ARG A 90 -6.35 5.47 -3.28
CA ARG A 90 -6.10 6.49 -4.30
C ARG A 90 -5.16 5.99 -5.39
N LEU A 91 -4.02 5.43 -4.98
CA LEU A 91 -3.04 4.86 -5.92
C LEU A 91 -3.72 3.79 -6.78
N LEU A 92 -4.40 2.81 -6.18
CA LEU A 92 -5.11 1.77 -6.92
C LEU A 92 -6.15 2.33 -7.91
N SER A 93 -6.92 3.35 -7.52
CA SER A 93 -7.89 3.99 -8.41
C SER A 93 -7.21 4.68 -9.60
N THR A 94 -6.12 5.42 -9.37
CA THR A 94 -5.36 6.10 -10.44
C THR A 94 -4.82 5.11 -11.46
N PHE A 95 -4.32 3.95 -11.03
CA PHE A 95 -3.83 2.92 -11.95
C PHE A 95 -4.95 2.20 -12.71
N LYS A 96 -6.10 1.91 -12.07
CA LYS A 96 -7.28 1.36 -12.76
C LYS A 96 -7.76 2.27 -13.87
N GLU A 97 -7.85 3.58 -13.60
CA GLU A 97 -8.20 4.54 -14.64
C GLU A 97 -7.18 4.58 -15.78
N SER A 98 -5.88 4.45 -15.46
CA SER A 98 -4.81 4.40 -16.46
C SER A 98 -4.93 3.16 -17.36
N GLU A 99 -5.19 1.99 -16.76
CA GLU A 99 -5.40 0.74 -17.48
C GLU A 99 -6.65 0.82 -18.38
N GLU A 100 -7.78 1.31 -17.86
CA GLU A 100 -8.99 1.50 -18.67
C GLU A 100 -8.78 2.48 -19.82
N LYS A 101 -8.08 3.59 -19.57
CA LYS A 101 -7.74 4.59 -20.62
C LYS A 101 -6.83 3.97 -21.67
N SER A 102 -5.87 3.13 -21.26
CA SER A 102 -4.97 2.41 -22.17
C SER A 102 -5.75 1.40 -23.03
N ILE A 103 -6.63 0.58 -22.41
CA ILE A 103 -7.50 -0.36 -23.11
C ILE A 103 -8.40 0.40 -24.10
N LYS A 104 -9.07 1.48 -23.67
CA LYS A 104 -9.91 2.30 -24.54
C LYS A 104 -9.11 2.88 -25.71
N LYS A 105 -7.89 3.39 -25.48
CA LYS A 105 -7.01 3.92 -26.53
C LYS A 105 -6.54 2.84 -27.51
N LEU A 106 -6.27 1.63 -27.03
CA LEU A 106 -5.96 0.48 -27.90
C LEU A 106 -7.18 0.09 -28.73
N LEU A 107 -8.37 0.01 -28.13
CA LEU A 107 -9.60 -0.31 -28.86
C LEU A 107 -9.93 0.74 -29.93
N THR A 108 -9.77 2.04 -29.63
CA THR A 108 -10.01 3.11 -30.60
C THR A 108 -8.92 3.18 -31.67
N GLY A 109 -7.65 2.95 -31.30
CA GLY A 109 -6.53 2.88 -32.25
C GLY A 109 -6.61 1.67 -33.19
N ILE A 110 -7.08 0.52 -32.69
CA ILE A 110 -7.26 -0.71 -33.49
C ILE A 110 -8.49 -0.62 -34.41
N SER A 111 -9.53 0.12 -34.00
CA SER A 111 -10.70 0.38 -34.87
C SER A 111 -10.38 1.23 -36.10
N LEU A 112 -9.27 1.99 -36.08
CA LEU A 112 -8.79 2.78 -37.22
C LEU A 112 -7.89 1.99 -38.20
N GLY A 113 -7.47 0.79 -37.84
CA GLY A 113 -6.55 -0.04 -38.64
C GLY A 113 -7.03 -1.48 -38.77
N ASP A 114 -7.98 -1.72 -39.67
CA ASP A 114 -8.24 -2.97 -40.41
C ASP A 114 -8.27 -4.34 -39.70
N MET A 115 -8.33 -4.42 -38.36
CA MET A 115 -8.39 -5.71 -37.66
C MET A 115 -9.83 -6.17 -37.39
N LYS A 116 -10.17 -7.38 -37.83
CA LYS A 116 -11.47 -8.01 -37.52
C LYS A 116 -11.61 -8.27 -36.02
N PRO A 117 -12.79 -8.04 -35.40
CA PRO A 117 -13.01 -8.23 -33.96
C PRO A 117 -12.58 -9.59 -33.38
N SER A 118 -12.65 -10.65 -34.19
CA SER A 118 -12.22 -12.01 -33.80
C SER A 118 -10.70 -12.16 -33.63
N GLN A 119 -9.90 -11.41 -34.39
CA GLN A 119 -8.44 -11.42 -34.27
C GLN A 119 -7.96 -10.65 -33.04
N LEU A 120 -8.71 -9.60 -32.67
CA LEU A 120 -8.49 -8.81 -31.46
C LEU A 120 -8.72 -9.64 -30.20
N LEU A 121 -9.84 -10.35 -30.12
CA LEU A 121 -10.16 -11.26 -29.01
C LEU A 121 -9.08 -12.32 -28.77
N ARG A 122 -8.44 -12.80 -29.84
CA ARG A 122 -7.34 -13.77 -29.75
C ARG A 122 -6.06 -13.16 -29.16
N LYS A 123 -5.77 -11.88 -29.42
CA LYS A 123 -4.62 -11.19 -28.83
C LYS A 123 -4.83 -10.85 -27.35
N MET A 124 -6.06 -10.56 -26.93
CA MET A 124 -6.35 -10.23 -25.52
C MET A 124 -6.34 -11.45 -24.58
N LYS A 125 -6.47 -12.66 -25.14
CA LYS A 125 -6.47 -13.93 -24.38
C LYS A 125 -5.10 -14.60 -24.27
N SER A 126 -4.05 -14.01 -24.84
CA SER A 126 -2.66 -14.48 -24.79
C SER A 126 -1.84 -13.60 -23.85
#